data_AF-A0AAV5VFB0-F1
#
_entry.id   AF-A0AAV5VFB0-F1
#
_cell.length_a   1.000
_cell.length_b   1.000
_cell.length_c   1.000
_cell.angle_alpha   90.00
_cell.angle_beta   90.00
_cell.angle_gamma   90.00
#
_symmetry.space_group_name_H-M   'P 1'
#
loop_
_entity.id
_entity.type
_entity.pdbx_description
1 polymer ?
#
loop_
_entity_poly.entity_id
_entity_poly.type
_entity_poly.pdbx_seq_one_letter_code
_entity_poly.pdbx_strand_id
1 'polypeptide(L)'
;TSATYITFTPETLQFAASEDRQTKDIEVANSGNSTIIFKMKSTSSSLYRIRPVYFILRATERKFVKITFKGLPAAKALSQKDRVTAVMAYTVSDSSDAKLLWEKQRRDAHRPNSSSRKYIKIEFEEDRKPSMSRAPVSAPKTEISNLQTVVPLSNPRPSTKVANSGGRDTSFTHPNSTKKEKLVKPPAVHPRDLPKQPDSDP
;
A
#
# COMPACT_ATOMS: atom_id res chain seq x y z
N THR A 1 -20.21 -21.08 15.70
CA THR A 1 -19.87 -19.86 14.93
C THR A 1 -18.70 -19.19 15.63
N SER A 2 -17.47 -19.41 15.18
CA SER A 2 -16.30 -18.86 15.88
C SER A 2 -16.24 -17.35 15.65
N ALA A 3 -16.61 -16.58 16.67
CA ALA A 3 -16.43 -15.12 16.66
C ALA A 3 -14.93 -14.85 16.40
N THR A 4 -14.63 -14.18 15.30
CA THR A 4 -13.24 -13.86 14.96
C THR A 4 -12.85 -12.64 15.77
N TYR A 5 -12.00 -12.83 16.79
CA TYR A 5 -11.52 -11.78 17.71
C TYR A 5 -10.44 -10.87 17.10
N ILE A 6 -10.52 -10.64 15.78
CA ILE A 6 -9.59 -9.80 15.04
C ILE A 6 -10.21 -8.43 14.76
N THR A 7 -9.53 -7.38 15.20
CA THR A 7 -9.91 -6.00 14.93
C THR A 7 -8.92 -5.34 13.99
N PHE A 8 -9.43 -4.40 13.19
CA PHE A 8 -8.65 -3.57 12.28
C PHE A 8 -8.94 -2.11 12.63
N THR A 9 -7.90 -1.34 12.93
CA THR A 9 -8.05 0.05 13.32
C THR A 9 -7.10 0.91 12.48
N PRO A 10 -7.62 1.82 11.63
CA PRO A 10 -9.04 2.12 11.41
C PRO A 10 -9.76 1.06 10.54
N GLU A 11 -11.10 1.00 10.62
CA GLU A 11 -11.91 0.11 9.74
C GLU A 11 -12.07 0.67 8.31
N THR A 12 -11.87 1.97 8.14
CA THR A 12 -11.87 2.68 6.86
C THR A 12 -10.59 3.50 6.72
N LEU A 13 -9.95 3.40 5.57
CA LEU A 13 -8.80 4.22 5.21
C LEU A 13 -9.26 5.40 4.36
N GLN A 14 -8.88 6.60 4.79
CA GLN A 14 -9.12 7.85 4.05
C GLN A 14 -7.82 8.33 3.40
N PHE A 15 -7.88 8.59 2.09
CA PHE A 15 -6.80 9.18 1.30
C PHE A 15 -7.32 10.43 0.59
N ALA A 16 -6.48 11.44 0.38
CA ALA A 16 -6.82 12.53 -0.53
C ALA A 16 -6.82 12.03 -1.98
N ALA A 17 -7.67 12.59 -2.83
CA ALA A 17 -7.70 12.31 -4.27
C ALA A 17 -6.57 13.03 -5.04
N SER A 18 -5.32 12.89 -4.56
CA SER A 18 -4.15 13.58 -5.10
C SER A 18 -3.30 12.67 -6.00
N GLU A 19 -2.45 13.29 -6.81
CA GLU A 19 -1.34 12.59 -7.49
C GLU A 19 -0.22 12.21 -6.50
N ASP A 20 -0.22 12.83 -5.33
CA ASP A 20 0.79 12.58 -4.31
C ASP A 20 0.66 11.21 -3.64
N ARG A 21 1.83 10.65 -3.33
CA ARG A 21 1.94 9.39 -2.60
C ARG A 21 1.57 9.60 -1.13
N GLN A 22 0.59 8.83 -0.66
CA GLN A 22 0.12 8.86 0.72
C GLN A 22 0.31 7.51 1.40
N THR A 23 0.56 7.51 2.70
CA THR A 23 0.74 6.29 3.49
C THR A 23 -0.10 6.35 4.74
N LYS A 24 -0.81 5.26 5.01
CA LYS A 24 -1.64 5.07 6.20
C LYS A 24 -1.32 3.70 6.80
N ASP A 25 -1.30 3.63 8.11
CA ASP A 25 -1.08 2.38 8.84
C ASP A 25 -2.41 1.86 9.37
N ILE A 26 -2.58 0.53 9.34
CA ILE A 26 -3.69 -0.18 9.98
C ILE A 26 -3.11 -1.03 11.10
N GLU A 27 -3.59 -0.84 12.31
CA GLU A 27 -3.36 -1.76 13.42
C GLU A 27 -4.27 -2.97 13.28
N VAL A 28 -3.68 -4.17 13.30
CA VAL A 28 -4.39 -5.45 13.33
C VAL A 28 -4.13 -6.06 14.69
N ALA A 29 -5.18 -6.27 15.49
CA ALA A 29 -5.07 -6.85 16.82
C ALA A 29 -5.81 -8.18 16.90
N ASN A 30 -5.19 -9.16 17.57
CA ASN A 30 -5.77 -10.46 17.84
C ASN A 30 -6.07 -10.56 19.34
N SER A 31 -7.33 -10.32 19.72
CA SER A 31 -7.78 -10.51 21.10
C SER A 31 -8.19 -11.95 21.40
N GLY A 32 -7.99 -12.87 20.44
CA GLY A 32 -8.28 -14.28 20.59
C GLY A 32 -7.13 -15.06 21.21
N ASN A 33 -7.36 -16.36 21.39
CA ASN A 33 -6.42 -17.33 21.95
C ASN A 33 -5.66 -18.14 20.88
N SER A 34 -5.95 -17.92 19.60
CA SER A 34 -5.43 -18.72 18.50
C SER A 34 -4.49 -17.90 17.62
N THR A 35 -3.45 -18.54 17.08
CA THR A 35 -2.55 -17.90 16.10
C THR A 35 -3.20 -17.87 14.73
N ILE A 36 -3.12 -16.73 14.05
CA ILE A 36 -3.75 -16.49 12.75
C ILE A 36 -2.69 -16.05 11.74
N ILE A 37 -2.73 -16.66 10.57
CA ILE A 37 -1.95 -16.22 9.41
C ILE A 37 -2.80 -15.33 8.51
N PHE A 38 -2.17 -14.28 8.00
CA PHE A 38 -2.81 -13.26 7.19
C PHE A 38 -2.20 -13.18 5.80
N LYS A 39 -3.07 -12.95 4.81
CA LYS A 39 -2.70 -12.45 3.48
C LYS A 39 -3.52 -11.20 3.16
N MET A 40 -2.83 -10.08 2.99
CA MET A 40 -3.42 -8.81 2.60
C MET A 40 -3.48 -8.66 1.08
N LYS A 41 -4.58 -8.16 0.55
CA LYS A 41 -4.74 -7.84 -0.87
C LYS A 41 -5.55 -6.56 -1.05
N SER A 42 -5.36 -5.86 -2.16
CA SER A 42 -6.21 -4.74 -2.58
C SER A 42 -6.99 -5.10 -3.84
N THR A 43 -8.10 -4.41 -4.09
CA THR A 43 -8.80 -4.45 -5.37
C THR A 43 -7.97 -3.83 -6.50
N SER A 44 -7.24 -2.75 -6.19
CA SER A 44 -6.44 -1.97 -7.13
C SER A 44 -4.94 -2.06 -6.81
N SER A 45 -4.32 -3.23 -7.06
CA SER A 45 -2.90 -3.49 -6.76
C SER A 45 -1.92 -2.55 -7.49
N SER A 46 -2.34 -1.95 -8.61
CA SER A 46 -1.56 -0.93 -9.31
C SER A 46 -1.43 0.36 -8.50
N LEU A 47 -2.48 0.76 -7.77
CA LEU A 47 -2.55 2.01 -7.01
C LEU A 47 -2.11 1.86 -5.55
N TYR A 48 -2.28 0.69 -4.94
CA TYR A 48 -1.94 0.46 -3.55
C TYR A 48 -0.80 -0.54 -3.38
N ARG A 49 0.16 -0.19 -2.53
CA ARG A 49 1.22 -1.09 -2.06
C ARG A 49 0.97 -1.41 -0.59
N ILE A 50 0.99 -2.69 -0.24
CA ILE A 50 0.74 -3.18 1.12
C ILE A 50 2.03 -3.79 1.69
N ARG A 51 2.37 -3.47 2.95
CA ARG A 51 3.52 -4.03 3.68
C ARG A 51 3.22 -4.21 5.17
N PRO A 52 3.41 -5.41 5.75
CA PRO A 52 3.69 -6.68 5.07
C PRO A 52 2.45 -7.23 4.33
N VAL A 53 2.67 -8.03 3.28
CA VAL A 53 1.58 -8.73 2.57
C VAL A 53 1.14 -9.98 3.33
N TYR A 54 2.12 -10.71 3.86
CA TYR A 54 1.92 -11.90 4.66
C TYR A 54 2.48 -11.67 6.05
N PHE A 55 1.73 -12.06 7.08
CA PHE A 55 2.21 -12.04 8.44
C PHE A 55 1.46 -13.05 9.30
N ILE A 56 2.10 -13.41 10.42
CA ILE A 56 1.50 -14.18 11.50
C ILE A 56 1.18 -13.21 12.62
N LEU A 57 0.06 -13.43 13.29
CA LEU A 57 -0.34 -12.73 14.50
C LEU A 57 -0.71 -13.77 15.55
N ARG A 58 0.06 -13.84 16.64
CA ARG A 58 -0.22 -14.78 17.73
C ARG A 58 -1.39 -14.29 18.57
N ALA A 59 -1.84 -15.13 19.49
CA ALA A 59 -2.81 -14.73 20.51
C ALA A 59 -2.34 -13.46 21.23
N THR A 60 -3.28 -12.55 21.52
CA THR A 60 -3.07 -11.27 22.22
C THR A 60 -2.07 -10.29 21.59
N GLU A 61 -1.53 -10.58 20.40
CA GLU A 61 -0.59 -9.70 19.70
C GLU A 61 -1.29 -8.65 18.82
N ARG A 62 -0.53 -7.59 18.52
CA ARG A 62 -0.93 -6.53 17.59
C ARG A 62 0.17 -6.27 16.56
N LYS A 63 -0.21 -5.82 15.38
CA LYS A 63 0.72 -5.56 14.28
C LYS A 63 0.24 -4.46 13.36
N PHE A 64 1.16 -3.61 12.92
CA PHE A 64 0.86 -2.56 11.95
C PHE A 64 1.10 -3.05 10.52
N VAL A 65 0.13 -2.77 9.65
CA VAL A 65 0.19 -2.97 8.21
C VAL A 65 0.14 -1.62 7.52
N LYS A 66 1.19 -1.32 6.78
CA LYS A 66 1.34 -0.08 6.02
C LYS A 66 0.70 -0.21 4.65
N ILE A 67 -0.23 0.69 4.36
CA ILE A 67 -0.89 0.83 3.06
C ILE A 67 -0.43 2.14 2.44
N THR A 68 0.27 2.03 1.32
CA THR A 68 0.73 3.17 0.53
C THR A 68 -0.16 3.31 -0.69
N PHE A 69 -0.88 4.42 -0.81
CA PHE A 69 -1.50 4.88 -2.04
C PHE A 69 -0.43 5.59 -2.88
N LYS A 70 -0.26 5.17 -4.13
CA LYS A 70 0.79 5.69 -5.03
C LYS A 70 0.44 7.02 -5.70
N GLY A 71 -0.75 7.55 -5.45
CA GLY A 71 -1.32 8.67 -6.19
C GLY A 71 -2.28 8.22 -7.28
N LEU A 72 -3.21 9.10 -7.64
CA LEU A 72 -4.11 8.90 -8.77
C LEU A 72 -3.48 9.50 -10.04
N PRO A 73 -3.23 8.72 -11.10
CA PRO A 73 -2.83 9.30 -12.38
C PRO A 73 -3.95 10.16 -12.97
N ALA A 74 -3.64 11.33 -13.53
CA ALA A 74 -4.61 12.26 -14.13
C ALA A 74 -5.63 11.62 -15.09
N ALA A 75 -5.24 10.55 -15.80
CA ALA A 75 -6.10 9.84 -16.76
C ALA A 75 -7.05 8.81 -16.13
N LYS A 76 -7.01 8.60 -14.81
CA LYS A 76 -7.73 7.51 -14.14
C LYS A 76 -8.76 8.06 -13.15
N ALA A 77 -10.02 7.67 -13.33
CA ALA A 77 -11.09 8.02 -12.40
C ALA A 77 -10.94 7.33 -11.04
N LEU A 78 -11.40 8.01 -9.98
CA LEU A 78 -11.48 7.45 -8.63
C LEU A 78 -12.46 6.27 -8.57
N SER A 79 -12.02 5.16 -7.98
CA SER A 79 -12.89 4.01 -7.72
C SER A 79 -13.47 4.10 -6.32
N GLN A 80 -14.78 4.34 -6.21
CA GLN A 80 -15.50 4.31 -4.93
C GLN A 80 -15.65 2.90 -4.32
N LYS A 81 -15.25 1.85 -5.06
CA LYS A 81 -15.34 0.44 -4.63
C LYS A 81 -14.01 -0.12 -4.15
N ASP A 82 -12.98 0.71 -4.02
CA ASP A 82 -11.67 0.27 -3.58
C ASP A 82 -11.69 -0.21 -2.13
N ARG A 83 -11.01 -1.35 -1.89
CA ARG A 83 -10.92 -1.96 -0.57
C ARG A 83 -9.64 -2.76 -0.41
N VAL A 84 -9.17 -2.84 0.83
CA VAL A 84 -8.19 -3.85 1.26
C VAL A 84 -8.96 -5.04 1.82
N THR A 85 -8.54 -6.25 1.48
CA THR A 85 -9.07 -7.49 2.05
C THR A 85 -7.97 -8.18 2.84
N ALA A 86 -8.25 -8.45 4.12
CA ALA A 86 -7.47 -9.36 4.92
C ALA A 86 -8.08 -10.76 4.80
N VAL A 87 -7.33 -11.71 4.24
CA VAL A 87 -7.70 -13.13 4.26
C VAL A 87 -6.98 -13.78 5.43
N MET A 88 -7.73 -14.49 6.26
CA MET A 88 -7.27 -15.03 7.54
C MET A 88 -7.45 -16.54 7.56
N ALA A 89 -6.51 -17.24 8.17
CA ALA A 89 -6.65 -18.67 8.46
C ALA A 89 -6.01 -18.98 9.81
N TYR A 90 -6.62 -19.90 10.56
CA TYR A 90 -6.04 -20.40 11.80
C TYR A 90 -4.84 -21.29 11.50
N THR A 91 -3.82 -21.24 12.34
CA THR A 91 -2.69 -22.16 12.29
C THR A 91 -2.31 -22.61 13.69
N VAL A 92 -1.79 -23.84 13.77
CA VAL A 92 -1.20 -24.42 14.99
C VAL A 92 0.31 -24.62 14.84
N SER A 93 0.90 -24.08 13.76
CA SER A 93 2.32 -24.26 13.47
C SER A 93 3.17 -23.15 14.10
N ASP A 94 4.31 -23.54 14.65
CA ASP A 94 5.28 -22.63 15.27
C ASP A 94 6.26 -21.98 14.26
N SER A 95 6.05 -22.17 12.95
CA SER A 95 6.92 -21.59 11.94
C SER A 95 6.82 -20.05 11.94
N SER A 96 7.94 -19.38 11.70
CA SER A 96 7.99 -17.92 11.57
C SER A 96 7.73 -17.41 10.15
N ASP A 97 7.79 -18.28 9.13
CA ASP A 97 7.56 -17.89 7.73
C ASP A 97 6.06 -17.89 7.39
N ALA A 98 5.47 -16.70 7.48
CA ALA A 98 4.06 -16.46 7.15
C ALA A 98 3.68 -16.88 5.73
N LYS A 99 4.57 -16.70 4.75
CA LYS A 99 4.28 -17.00 3.35
C LYS A 99 4.28 -18.51 3.14
N LEU A 100 5.27 -19.21 3.69
CA LEU A 100 5.33 -20.67 3.62
C LEU A 100 4.10 -21.30 4.28
N LEU A 101 3.72 -20.83 5.47
CA LEU A 101 2.52 -21.30 6.16
C LEU A 101 1.25 -21.05 5.35
N TRP A 102 1.12 -19.89 4.72
CA TRP A 102 -0.01 -19.58 3.88
C TRP A 102 -0.13 -20.54 2.68
N GLU A 103 0.98 -20.83 2.02
CA GLU A 103 1.00 -21.72 0.87
C GLU A 103 0.76 -23.19 1.27
N LYS A 104 1.24 -23.61 2.45
CA LYS A 104 0.90 -24.92 3.04
C LYS A 104 -0.60 -25.02 3.35
N GLN A 105 -1.13 -24.05 4.10
CA GLN A 105 -2.57 -23.98 4.41
C GLN A 105 -3.42 -24.03 3.13
N ARG A 106 -3.03 -23.32 2.07
CA ARG A 106 -3.77 -23.32 0.80
C ARG A 106 -3.74 -24.68 0.10
N ARG A 107 -2.64 -25.44 0.18
CA ARG A 107 -2.55 -26.80 -0.37
C ARG A 107 -3.41 -27.77 0.44
N ASP A 108 -3.40 -27.64 1.75
CA ASP A 108 -4.14 -28.51 2.66
C ASP A 108 -5.64 -28.17 2.70
N ALA A 109 -6.01 -26.95 2.26
CA ALA A 109 -7.37 -26.43 2.19
C ALA A 109 -8.20 -27.07 1.07
N HIS A 110 -8.47 -28.37 1.18
CA HIS A 110 -9.57 -29.04 0.46
C HIS A 110 -10.92 -28.84 1.17
N ARG A 111 -10.95 -28.07 2.28
CA ARG A 111 -12.15 -27.83 3.08
C ARG A 111 -12.78 -26.47 2.75
N PRO A 112 -14.09 -26.42 2.45
CA PRO A 112 -14.83 -25.16 2.44
C PRO A 112 -14.72 -24.50 3.83
N ASN A 113 -14.65 -23.17 3.87
CA ASN A 113 -14.53 -22.35 5.09
C ASN A 113 -13.21 -22.43 5.88
N SER A 114 -12.13 -22.95 5.28
CA SER A 114 -10.78 -22.94 5.88
C SER A 114 -10.14 -21.55 6.02
N SER A 115 -10.78 -20.51 5.46
CA SER A 115 -10.34 -19.13 5.59
C SER A 115 -11.51 -18.17 5.76
N SER A 116 -11.30 -17.11 6.52
CA SER A 116 -12.24 -16.00 6.71
C SER A 116 -11.68 -14.72 6.07
N ARG A 117 -12.56 -13.72 5.85
CA ARG A 117 -12.18 -12.46 5.20
C ARG A 117 -12.76 -11.28 5.95
N LYS A 118 -11.95 -10.23 6.12
CA LYS A 118 -12.40 -8.90 6.56
C LYS A 118 -12.06 -7.89 5.46
N TYR A 119 -12.97 -6.96 5.21
CA TYR A 119 -12.79 -5.87 4.26
C TYR A 119 -12.53 -4.57 5.03
N ILE A 120 -11.51 -3.84 4.62
CA ILE A 120 -11.22 -2.47 5.07
C ILE A 120 -11.56 -1.56 3.89
N LYS A 121 -12.52 -0.66 4.09
CA LYS A 121 -12.99 0.24 3.03
C LYS A 121 -11.93 1.30 2.75
N ILE A 122 -11.79 1.70 1.49
CA ILE A 122 -11.01 2.87 1.12
C ILE A 122 -11.98 3.96 0.69
N GLU A 123 -11.84 5.14 1.29
CA GLU A 123 -12.59 6.34 0.96
C GLU A 123 -11.61 7.43 0.54
N PHE A 124 -12.07 8.30 -0.36
CA PHE A 124 -11.33 9.48 -0.75
C PHE A 124 -11.94 10.69 -0.07
N GLU A 125 -11.10 11.49 0.56
CA GLU A 125 -11.50 12.81 1.02
C GLU A 125 -11.81 13.63 -0.23
N GLU A 126 -13.07 14.03 -0.38
CA GLU A 126 -13.43 15.06 -1.34
C GLU A 126 -12.72 16.33 -0.91
N ASP A 127 -11.91 16.91 -1.80
CA ASP A 127 -11.34 18.22 -1.58
C ASP A 127 -12.49 19.14 -1.18
N ARG A 128 -12.55 19.50 0.10
CA ARG A 128 -13.32 20.65 0.54
C ARG A 128 -12.72 21.81 -0.22
N LYS A 129 -13.32 22.17 -1.37
CA LYS A 129 -13.12 23.49 -1.95
C LYS A 129 -13.28 24.46 -0.79
N PRO A 130 -12.25 25.24 -0.42
CA PRO A 130 -12.49 26.36 0.47
C PRO A 130 -13.58 27.16 -0.23
N SER A 131 -14.77 27.24 0.39
CA SER A 131 -15.82 28.06 -0.17
C SER A 131 -15.23 29.46 -0.28
N MET A 132 -15.08 29.91 -1.51
CA MET A 132 -14.65 31.27 -1.79
C MET A 132 -15.69 32.18 -1.13
N SER A 133 -15.29 32.78 -0.01
CA SER A 133 -15.71 34.10 0.46
C SER A 133 -17.14 34.51 0.10
N ARG A 134 -18.10 34.27 1.01
CA ARG A 134 -19.19 35.24 1.16
C ARG A 134 -18.74 36.25 2.21
N ALA A 135 -18.26 37.38 1.73
CA ALA A 135 -17.88 38.52 2.57
C ALA A 135 -19.01 38.91 3.53
N PRO A 136 -18.69 39.48 4.71
CA PRO A 136 -19.67 39.99 5.65
C PRO A 136 -20.38 41.22 5.05
N VAL A 137 -21.70 41.20 5.03
CA VAL A 137 -22.50 42.37 4.64
C VAL A 137 -22.78 43.23 5.87
N SER A 138 -22.55 44.52 5.68
CA SER A 138 -22.98 45.72 6.43
C SER A 138 -22.30 46.05 7.76
N ALA A 139 -21.46 47.09 7.67
CA ALA A 139 -21.15 48.03 8.75
C ALA A 139 -22.35 48.95 9.08
N PRO A 140 -22.27 49.70 10.19
CA PRO A 140 -22.56 51.14 10.13
C PRO A 140 -21.40 52.02 10.62
N LYS A 141 -21.42 53.24 10.08
CA LYS A 141 -20.43 54.33 10.11
C LYS A 141 -20.10 54.88 11.51
N THR A 142 -18.84 55.30 11.69
CA THR A 142 -18.43 56.63 12.25
C THR A 142 -16.94 56.81 11.89
N GLU A 143 -16.59 57.62 10.89
CA GLU A 143 -16.17 59.02 10.99
C GLU A 143 -14.98 59.26 11.95
N ILE A 144 -13.81 59.63 11.41
CA ILE A 144 -13.04 60.87 11.69
C ILE A 144 -11.60 60.73 11.13
N SER A 145 -11.20 61.79 10.43
CA SER A 145 -9.90 62.14 9.84
C SER A 145 -8.64 61.78 10.65
N ASN A 146 -7.51 61.48 9.99
CA ASN A 146 -6.51 62.50 9.65
C ASN A 146 -5.29 61.97 8.89
N LEU A 147 -4.67 62.91 8.18
CA LEU A 147 -3.59 62.84 7.20
C LEU A 147 -2.19 62.49 7.77
N GLN A 148 -1.35 61.84 6.95
CA GLN A 148 0.09 62.10 6.72
C GLN A 148 0.65 60.98 5.81
N THR A 149 0.81 61.16 4.49
CA THR A 149 1.98 61.73 3.77
C THR A 149 3.35 61.28 4.30
N VAL A 150 4.02 60.31 3.64
CA VAL A 150 5.41 60.42 3.12
C VAL A 150 5.62 59.37 1.99
N VAL A 151 6.04 59.84 0.81
CA VAL A 151 6.80 59.12 -0.24
C VAL A 151 7.96 60.05 -0.62
N PRO A 152 8.97 59.66 -1.42
CA PRO A 152 9.60 58.36 -1.68
C PRO A 152 11.16 58.47 -1.58
N LEU A 153 11.94 57.36 -1.64
CA LEU A 153 13.28 57.47 -2.23
C LEU A 153 13.86 56.16 -2.77
N SER A 154 14.25 56.27 -4.03
CA SER A 154 14.98 55.39 -4.93
C SER A 154 16.46 55.18 -4.56
N ASN A 155 17.01 53.98 -4.78
CA ASN A 155 17.85 53.70 -5.97
C ASN A 155 18.51 52.30 -5.94
N PRO A 156 18.89 51.77 -7.13
CA PRO A 156 19.43 50.42 -7.33
C PRO A 156 20.96 50.40 -7.30
N ARG A 157 21.56 49.20 -7.13
CA ARG A 157 22.93 48.95 -7.60
C ARG A 157 23.14 47.51 -8.13
N PRO A 158 23.82 47.36 -9.28
CA PRO A 158 24.17 46.08 -9.90
C PRO A 158 25.64 45.65 -9.63
N SER A 159 26.02 44.51 -10.25
CA SER A 159 27.38 43.94 -10.45
C SER A 159 27.99 43.17 -9.27
N THR A 160 28.70 42.04 -9.43
CA THR A 160 29.34 41.42 -10.61
C THR A 160 29.81 39.99 -10.26
N LYS A 161 29.80 39.10 -11.27
CA LYS A 161 30.72 37.97 -11.57
C LYS A 161 31.42 37.23 -10.41
N VAL A 162 31.25 35.90 -10.37
CA VAL A 162 32.40 34.96 -10.44
C VAL A 162 32.03 33.75 -11.28
N ALA A 163 32.82 33.52 -12.32
CA ALA A 163 32.89 32.29 -13.09
C ALA A 163 33.98 31.39 -12.48
N ASN A 164 33.74 30.07 -12.47
CA ASN A 164 34.73 28.99 -12.59
C ASN A 164 33.92 27.74 -12.95
N SER A 165 33.98 27.16 -14.15
CA SER A 165 35.11 26.55 -14.89
C SER A 165 35.75 25.38 -14.12
N GLY A 166 35.67 24.19 -14.72
CA GLY A 166 36.10 22.90 -14.19
C GLY A 166 34.94 21.90 -14.24
N GLY A 167 34.63 21.22 -15.33
CA GLY A 167 35.56 20.64 -16.29
C GLY A 167 36.17 19.37 -15.71
N ARG A 168 35.45 18.24 -15.83
CA ARG A 168 36.06 16.93 -16.10
C ARG A 168 35.00 15.92 -16.53
N ASP A 169 35.01 15.69 -17.83
CA ASP A 169 34.58 14.48 -18.49
C ASP A 169 35.23 13.25 -17.84
N THR A 170 34.41 12.25 -17.52
CA THR A 170 34.80 10.85 -17.71
C THR A 170 33.61 10.12 -18.31
N SER A 171 33.66 10.12 -19.63
CA SER A 171 32.97 9.29 -20.59
C SER A 171 33.22 7.79 -20.31
N PHE A 172 32.16 7.00 -20.56
CA PHE A 172 32.16 5.61 -21.02
C PHE A 172 32.86 4.53 -20.18
N THR A 173 32.07 3.60 -19.65
CA THR A 173 31.94 2.25 -20.22
C THR A 173 30.87 1.43 -19.48
N HIS A 174 29.76 1.14 -20.19
CA HIS A 174 29.01 -0.09 -19.98
C HIS A 174 29.74 -1.21 -20.73
N PRO A 175 29.81 -2.42 -20.16
CA PRO A 175 29.27 -3.54 -20.93
C PRO A 175 28.61 -4.63 -20.09
N ASN A 176 27.57 -5.23 -20.70
CA ASN A 176 27.11 -6.61 -20.57
C ASN A 176 26.58 -7.09 -19.19
N SER A 177 25.57 -7.95 -19.08
CA SER A 177 25.03 -8.89 -20.06
C SER A 177 23.62 -9.30 -19.62
N THR A 178 22.70 -9.30 -20.57
CA THR A 178 21.49 -10.11 -20.57
C THR A 178 21.85 -11.59 -20.46
N LYS A 179 21.56 -12.24 -19.33
CA LYS A 179 21.44 -13.70 -19.26
C LYS A 179 19.96 -14.06 -19.26
N LYS A 180 19.48 -14.46 -20.44
CA LYS A 180 18.27 -15.27 -20.61
C LYS A 180 18.48 -16.56 -19.81
N GLU A 181 17.75 -16.71 -18.72
CA GLU A 181 17.60 -18.00 -18.05
C GLU A 181 16.75 -18.88 -18.98
N LYS A 182 17.42 -19.86 -19.61
CA LYS A 182 16.75 -20.89 -20.40
C LYS A 182 15.91 -21.72 -19.44
N LEU A 183 14.60 -21.71 -19.66
CA LEU A 183 13.64 -22.67 -19.15
C LEU A 183 14.12 -24.08 -19.51
N VAL A 184 14.67 -24.79 -18.52
CA VAL A 184 14.96 -26.23 -18.64
C VAL A 184 13.61 -26.93 -18.63
N LYS A 185 13.19 -27.41 -19.80
CA LYS A 185 12.06 -28.32 -19.97
C LYS A 185 12.44 -29.64 -19.26
N PRO A 186 11.62 -30.17 -18.35
CA PRO A 186 11.89 -31.49 -17.78
C PRO A 186 11.86 -32.54 -18.90
N PRO A 187 12.70 -33.59 -18.82
CA PRO A 187 12.69 -34.68 -19.79
C PRO A 187 11.30 -35.33 -19.81
N ALA A 188 10.81 -35.62 -21.01
CA ALA A 188 9.59 -36.38 -21.20
C ALA A 188 9.80 -37.78 -20.62
N VAL A 189 9.14 -38.08 -19.50
CA VAL A 189 9.08 -39.45 -18.96
C VAL A 189 8.28 -40.27 -19.96
N HIS A 190 8.92 -41.30 -20.53
CA HIS A 190 8.26 -42.18 -21.48
C HIS A 190 7.27 -43.07 -20.70
N PRO A 191 6.07 -43.40 -21.22
CA PRO A 191 5.08 -44.24 -20.52
C PRO A 191 5.55 -45.65 -20.11
N ARG A 192 6.79 -46.03 -20.46
CA ARG A 192 7.40 -47.32 -20.12
C ARG A 192 8.24 -47.29 -18.84
N ASP A 193 8.51 -46.12 -18.27
CA ASP A 193 9.34 -45.98 -17.06
C ASP A 193 8.51 -45.96 -15.75
N LEU A 194 7.22 -46.32 -15.81
CA LEU A 194 6.39 -46.49 -14.62
C LEU A 194 6.71 -47.83 -13.94
N PRO A 195 7.00 -47.86 -12.63
CA PRO A 195 7.12 -49.09 -11.87
C PRO A 195 5.81 -49.89 -11.95
N LYS A 196 5.89 -51.16 -12.34
CA LYS A 196 4.76 -52.09 -12.26
C LYS A 196 4.31 -52.18 -10.80
N GLN A 197 3.04 -51.90 -10.54
CA GLN A 197 2.45 -52.19 -9.24
C GLN A 197 2.46 -53.71 -9.01
N PRO A 198 2.80 -54.19 -7.80
CA PRO A 198 2.69 -55.61 -7.49
C PRO A 198 1.20 -55.99 -7.41
N ASP A 199 0.84 -56.99 -8.21
CA ASP A 199 -0.48 -57.60 -8.24
C ASP A 199 -0.84 -58.08 -6.82
N SER A 200 -2.02 -57.64 -6.37
CA SER A 200 -2.66 -58.14 -5.16
C SER A 200 -3.66 -59.20 -5.60
N ASP A 201 -3.34 -60.46 -5.35
CA ASP A 201 -4.19 -61.63 -5.54
C ASP A 201 -4.25 -62.40 -4.20
N PRO A 202 -5.29 -63.20 -3.94
CA PRO A 202 -6.71 -62.82 -3.81
C PRO A 202 -7.22 -62.93 -2.36
#